data_AF-A0A1M6UVQ1-F1
#
_entry.id   AF-A0A1M6UVQ1-F1
#
_cell.length_a   1.000
_cell.length_b   1.000
_cell.length_c   1.000
_cell.angle_alpha   90.00
_cell.angle_beta   90.00
_cell.angle_gamma   90.00
#
_symmetry.space_group_name_H-M   'P 1'
#
loop_
_entity.id
_entity.type
_entity.pdbx_description
1 polymer ?
#
loop_
_entity_poly.entity_id
_entity_poly.type
_entity_poly.pdbx_seq_one_letter_code
_entity_poly.pdbx_strand_id
1 'polypeptide(L)'
;MSELKGKLIESIIHSILIMIVSLGVMYLIIKNSSSVVWLLIPSIIGVVFLIMYIKKPYEKDYLIMYSWICMICVLFIGTLIGRLIPVTSAISMGIMLSIFDILSFTKRGSKTTNAKVMSNKKLMAKLIVYGMSLENRNAVPTKGLGDFLFYTILLSSIYKVSNNSMYLFYGVCLIFLGCVINWIIVCFIYNKKWYKGFPATFIPFISVVPLFVKLIN
;
A
#
# COMPACT_ATOMS: atom_id res chain seq x y z
N MET A 1 -0.46 29.28 -2.47
CA MET A 1 -1.58 28.52 -1.85
C MET A 1 -2.43 27.79 -2.90
N SER A 2 -2.72 28.41 -4.06
CA SER A 2 -3.37 27.77 -5.22
C SER A 2 -2.57 26.59 -5.80
N GLU A 3 -1.26 26.75 -5.98
CA GLU A 3 -0.38 25.71 -6.56
C GLU A 3 -0.28 24.45 -5.68
N LEU A 4 -0.18 24.63 -4.36
CA LEU A 4 -0.16 23.51 -3.40
C LEU A 4 -1.47 22.71 -3.42
N LYS A 5 -2.61 23.43 -3.51
CA LYS A 5 -3.93 22.82 -3.63
C LYS A 5 -4.07 22.04 -4.93
N GLY A 6 -3.57 22.58 -6.05
CA GLY A 6 -3.54 21.88 -7.34
C GLY A 6 -2.76 20.57 -7.29
N LYS A 7 -1.52 20.59 -6.77
CA LYS A 7 -0.69 19.39 -6.60
C LYS A 7 -1.31 18.35 -5.68
N LEU A 8 -1.98 18.79 -4.61
CA LEU A 8 -2.70 17.88 -3.71
C LEU A 8 -3.87 17.20 -4.42
N ILE A 9 -4.69 17.97 -5.15
CA ILE A 9 -5.85 17.43 -5.87
C ILE A 9 -5.37 16.40 -6.91
N GLU A 10 -4.34 16.72 -7.69
CA GLU A 10 -3.78 15.80 -8.68
C GLU A 10 -3.26 14.51 -8.01
N SER A 11 -2.50 14.63 -6.91
CA SER A 11 -2.03 13.47 -6.15
C SER A 11 -3.17 12.60 -5.61
N ILE A 12 -4.26 13.20 -5.15
CA ILE A 12 -5.46 12.47 -4.68
C ILE A 12 -6.15 11.75 -5.84
N ILE A 13 -6.35 12.42 -6.98
CA ILE A 13 -6.96 11.80 -8.17
C ILE A 13 -6.15 10.59 -8.61
N HIS A 14 -4.83 10.74 -8.72
CA HIS A 14 -3.95 9.64 -9.10
C HIS A 14 -3.92 8.54 -8.05
N SER A 15 -4.00 8.89 -6.76
CA SER A 15 -4.11 7.91 -5.67
C SER A 15 -5.41 7.10 -5.76
N ILE A 16 -6.55 7.74 -6.09
CA ILE A 16 -7.83 7.06 -6.28
C ILE A 16 -7.73 6.08 -7.45
N LEU A 17 -7.23 6.53 -8.60
CA LEU A 17 -7.09 5.70 -9.80
C LEU A 17 -6.18 4.49 -9.56
N ILE A 18 -5.01 4.71 -8.96
CA ILE A 18 -4.07 3.64 -8.63
C ILE A 18 -4.68 2.68 -7.61
N MET A 19 -5.42 3.16 -6.61
CA MET A 19 -6.11 2.29 -5.65
C MET A 19 -7.17 1.42 -6.34
N ILE A 20 -7.99 1.98 -7.24
CA ILE A 20 -9.00 1.19 -7.98
C ILE A 20 -8.32 0.10 -8.81
N VAL A 21 -7.29 0.46 -9.58
CA VAL A 21 -6.58 -0.50 -10.43
C VAL A 21 -5.88 -1.57 -9.59
N SER A 22 -5.13 -1.16 -8.57
CA SER A 22 -4.39 -2.09 -7.71
C SER A 22 -5.31 -3.03 -6.94
N LEU A 23 -6.43 -2.56 -6.39
CA LEU A 23 -7.41 -3.41 -5.72
C LEU A 23 -8.08 -4.39 -6.68
N GLY A 24 -8.38 -3.96 -7.91
CA GLY A 24 -8.88 -4.85 -8.97
C GLY A 24 -7.87 -5.95 -9.31
N VAL A 25 -6.60 -5.59 -9.47
CA VAL A 25 -5.52 -6.56 -9.72
C VAL A 25 -5.32 -7.49 -8.52
N MET A 26 -5.32 -6.97 -7.28
CA MET A 26 -5.25 -7.78 -6.05
C MET A 26 -6.38 -8.80 -6.00
N TYR A 27 -7.63 -8.38 -6.26
CA TYR A 27 -8.78 -9.26 -6.30
C TYR A 27 -8.60 -10.40 -7.30
N LEU A 28 -8.16 -10.07 -8.52
CA LEU A 28 -7.92 -11.06 -9.58
C LEU A 28 -6.80 -12.05 -9.21
N ILE A 29 -5.67 -11.55 -8.69
CA ILE A 29 -4.55 -12.39 -8.25
C ILE A 29 -5.00 -13.33 -7.13
N ILE A 30 -5.63 -12.81 -6.08
CA ILE A 30 -6.03 -13.60 -4.90
C ILE A 30 -7.06 -14.67 -5.28
N LYS A 31 -8.07 -14.30 -6.07
CA LYS A 31 -9.17 -15.19 -6.50
C LYS A 31 -8.66 -16.33 -7.38
N ASN A 32 -7.81 -16.03 -8.38
CA ASN A 32 -7.40 -17.00 -9.39
C ASN A 32 -6.21 -17.88 -8.96
N SER A 33 -5.48 -17.49 -7.91
CA SER A 33 -4.27 -18.21 -7.50
C SER A 33 -4.57 -19.41 -6.62
N SER A 34 -5.31 -20.41 -7.10
CA SER A 34 -5.82 -21.54 -6.29
C SER A 34 -4.74 -22.25 -5.47
N SER A 35 -3.55 -22.47 -6.04
CA SER A 35 -2.41 -23.10 -5.35
C SER A 35 -1.31 -22.10 -5.00
N VAL A 36 -0.71 -22.28 -3.83
CA VAL A 36 0.47 -21.53 -3.35
C VAL A 36 1.65 -21.68 -4.32
N VAL A 37 1.77 -22.82 -5.01
CA VAL A 37 2.86 -23.09 -5.96
C VAL A 37 2.87 -22.08 -7.11
N TRP A 38 1.69 -21.71 -7.62
CA TRP A 38 1.56 -20.72 -8.70
C TRP A 38 1.99 -19.31 -8.27
N LEU A 39 1.99 -19.02 -6.97
CA LEU A 39 2.43 -17.74 -6.42
C LEU A 39 3.93 -17.70 -6.13
N LEU A 40 4.60 -18.86 -5.96
CA LEU A 40 6.02 -18.92 -5.60
C LEU A 40 6.92 -18.30 -6.67
N ILE A 41 6.77 -18.74 -7.93
CA ILE A 41 7.60 -18.28 -9.04
C ILE A 41 7.51 -16.75 -9.23
N PRO A 42 6.33 -16.14 -9.41
CA PRO A 42 6.23 -14.69 -9.59
C PRO A 42 6.66 -13.91 -8.34
N SER A 43 6.48 -14.46 -7.13
CA SER A 43 6.95 -13.82 -5.89
C SER A 43 8.47 -13.80 -5.79
N ILE A 44 9.15 -14.91 -6.11
CA ILE A 44 10.62 -14.99 -6.10
C ILE A 44 11.20 -14.02 -7.14
N ILE A 45 10.65 -14.03 -8.36
CA ILE A 45 11.04 -13.07 -9.41
C ILE A 45 10.83 -11.64 -8.92
N GLY A 46 9.69 -11.37 -8.27
CA GLY A 46 9.38 -10.05 -7.70
C GLY A 46 10.36 -9.61 -6.62
N VAL A 47 10.78 -10.50 -5.71
CA VAL A 47 11.77 -10.20 -4.67
C VAL A 47 13.12 -9.87 -5.30
N VAL A 48 13.58 -10.70 -6.24
CA VAL A 48 14.85 -10.46 -6.97
C VAL A 48 14.81 -9.11 -7.68
N PHE A 49 13.71 -8.83 -8.38
CA PHE A 49 13.51 -7.56 -9.08
C PHE A 49 13.56 -6.35 -8.14
N LEU A 50 12.84 -6.41 -7.00
CA LEU A 50 12.82 -5.33 -6.01
C LEU A 50 14.22 -5.06 -5.44
N ILE A 51 14.98 -6.12 -5.12
CA ILE A 51 16.36 -5.99 -4.61
C ILE A 51 17.26 -5.33 -5.67
N MET A 52 17.18 -5.78 -6.92
CA MET A 52 17.95 -5.19 -8.02
C MET A 52 17.58 -3.73 -8.26
N TYR A 53 16.28 -3.41 -8.27
CA TYR A 53 15.78 -2.06 -8.50
C TYR A 53 16.20 -1.08 -7.40
N ILE A 54 16.13 -1.51 -6.12
CA ILE A 54 16.58 -0.68 -4.99
C ILE A 54 18.07 -0.33 -5.13
N LYS A 55 18.91 -1.31 -5.54
CA LYS A 55 20.35 -1.13 -5.74
C LYS A 55 20.74 -0.29 -6.96
N LYS A 56 19.91 -0.24 -8.01
CA LYS A 56 20.17 0.56 -9.22
C LYS A 56 20.40 2.06 -8.85
N PRO A 57 21.14 2.86 -9.62
CA PRO A 57 21.12 4.31 -9.45
C PRO A 57 19.69 4.88 -9.55
N TYR A 58 19.46 6.04 -8.93
CA TYR A 58 18.18 6.74 -9.03
C TYR A 58 18.08 7.45 -10.38
N GLU A 59 17.07 7.12 -11.17
CA GLU A 59 16.78 7.70 -12.48
C GLU A 59 15.30 8.14 -12.49
N LYS A 60 15.06 9.45 -12.65
CA LYS A 60 13.71 10.02 -12.54
C LYS A 60 12.79 9.54 -13.67
N ASP A 61 13.32 9.41 -14.87
CA ASP A 61 12.55 9.14 -16.10
C ASP A 61 11.85 7.78 -16.08
N TYR A 62 12.42 6.82 -15.35
CA TYR A 62 11.88 5.47 -15.24
C TYR A 62 11.08 5.24 -13.94
N LEU A 63 10.90 6.25 -13.09
CA LEU A 63 10.21 6.09 -11.80
C LEU A 63 8.79 5.58 -11.96
N ILE A 64 8.04 6.13 -12.90
CA ILE A 64 6.64 5.73 -13.12
C ILE A 64 6.62 4.25 -13.49
N MET A 65 7.29 3.86 -14.58
CA MET A 65 7.32 2.48 -15.06
C MET A 65 7.78 1.49 -13.97
N TYR A 66 8.92 1.76 -13.32
CA TYR A 66 9.42 0.85 -12.29
C TYR A 66 8.50 0.77 -11.08
N SER A 67 7.85 1.87 -10.70
CA SER A 67 6.94 1.84 -9.55
C SER A 67 5.71 0.96 -9.77
N TRP A 68 5.20 0.90 -11.00
CA TRP A 68 4.10 0.00 -11.37
C TRP A 68 4.53 -1.47 -11.41
N ILE A 69 5.73 -1.75 -11.94
CA ILE A 69 6.29 -3.12 -11.92
C ILE A 69 6.50 -3.57 -10.46
N CYS A 70 7.13 -2.72 -9.64
CA CYS A 70 7.33 -2.97 -8.22
C CYS A 70 6.00 -3.16 -7.48
N MET A 71 4.96 -2.39 -7.81
CA MET A 71 3.62 -2.57 -7.26
C MET A 71 3.13 -3.98 -7.56
N ILE A 72 3.16 -4.42 -8.82
CA ILE A 72 2.74 -5.79 -9.20
C ILE A 72 3.55 -6.84 -8.45
N CYS A 73 4.87 -6.67 -8.33
CA CYS A 73 5.73 -7.58 -7.55
C CYS A 73 5.25 -7.69 -6.10
N VAL A 74 4.98 -6.57 -5.42
CA VAL A 74 4.50 -6.61 -4.03
C VAL A 74 3.10 -7.19 -3.89
N LEU A 75 2.24 -7.13 -4.91
CA LEU A 75 0.94 -7.81 -4.89
C LEU A 75 1.11 -9.33 -4.89
N PHE A 76 2.01 -9.88 -5.71
CA PHE A 76 2.30 -11.32 -5.69
C PHE A 76 2.91 -11.76 -4.36
N ILE A 77 3.92 -11.03 -3.89
CA ILE A 77 4.58 -11.31 -2.61
C ILE A 77 3.59 -11.23 -1.45
N GLY A 78 2.75 -10.19 -1.40
CA GLY A 78 1.74 -10.00 -0.36
C GLY A 78 0.68 -11.09 -0.39
N THR A 79 0.27 -11.52 -1.60
CA THR A 79 -0.68 -12.64 -1.75
C THR A 79 -0.07 -13.92 -1.19
N LEU A 80 1.19 -14.23 -1.54
CA LEU A 80 1.90 -15.39 -1.03
C LEU A 80 2.03 -15.37 0.49
N ILE A 81 2.49 -14.25 1.06
CA ILE A 81 2.64 -14.08 2.52
C ILE A 81 1.28 -14.28 3.21
N GLY A 82 0.23 -13.61 2.75
CA GLY A 82 -1.11 -13.71 3.36
C GLY A 82 -1.72 -15.12 3.32
N ARG A 83 -1.32 -15.95 2.33
CA ARG A 83 -1.70 -17.37 2.26
C ARG A 83 -0.88 -18.25 3.20
N LEU A 84 0.40 -17.93 3.40
CA LEU A 84 1.30 -18.72 4.24
C LEU A 84 1.10 -18.46 5.73
N ILE A 85 0.89 -17.20 6.13
CA ILE A 85 0.80 -16.85 7.55
C ILE A 85 -0.53 -17.28 8.18
N PRO A 86 -0.56 -17.59 9.49
CA PRO A 86 -1.79 -17.71 10.25
C PRO A 86 -2.57 -16.38 10.28
N VAL A 87 -3.89 -16.47 10.42
CA VAL A 87 -4.78 -15.30 10.47
C VAL A 87 -4.48 -14.42 11.68
N THR A 88 -4.20 -15.04 12.82
CA THR A 88 -3.79 -14.36 14.05
C THR A 88 -2.50 -13.56 13.82
N SER A 89 -1.55 -14.10 13.06
CA SER A 89 -0.33 -13.40 12.65
C SER A 89 -0.61 -12.25 11.68
N ALA A 90 -1.58 -12.38 10.78
CA ALA A 90 -1.98 -11.28 9.89
C ALA A 90 -2.59 -10.10 10.67
N ILE A 91 -3.44 -10.40 11.65
CA ILE A 91 -4.05 -9.40 12.54
C ILE A 91 -2.97 -8.74 13.42
N SER A 92 -2.08 -9.52 14.04
CA SER A 92 -1.01 -8.98 14.88
C SER A 92 -0.05 -8.10 14.08
N MET A 93 0.29 -8.50 12.84
CA MET A 93 1.06 -7.68 11.92
C MET A 93 0.34 -6.37 11.61
N GLY A 94 -0.97 -6.40 11.35
CA GLY A 94 -1.77 -5.19 11.11
C GLY A 94 -1.81 -4.22 12.29
N ILE A 95 -1.94 -4.74 13.51
CA ILE A 95 -1.83 -3.94 14.73
C ILE A 95 -0.44 -3.30 14.83
N MET A 96 0.62 -4.11 14.69
CA MET A 96 2.00 -3.65 14.85
C MET A 96 2.38 -2.60 13.80
N LEU A 97 2.05 -2.84 12.52
CA LEU A 97 2.31 -1.89 11.44
C LEU A 97 1.53 -0.60 11.61
N SER A 98 0.27 -0.66 12.03
CA SER A 98 -0.52 0.55 12.27
C SER A 98 0.05 1.38 13.43
N ILE A 99 0.51 0.73 14.50
CA ILE A 99 1.19 1.40 15.62
C ILE A 99 2.48 2.06 15.14
N PHE A 100 3.31 1.34 14.37
CA PHE A 100 4.55 1.90 13.82
C PHE A 100 4.30 3.07 12.88
N ASP A 101 3.25 2.99 12.06
CA ASP A 101 2.85 4.05 11.14
C ASP A 101 2.49 5.32 11.94
N ILE A 102 1.63 5.21 12.96
CA ILE A 102 1.30 6.31 13.86
C ILE A 102 2.56 6.87 14.57
N LEU A 103 3.38 5.98 15.14
CA LEU A 103 4.59 6.37 15.86
C LEU A 103 5.61 7.08 14.97
N SER A 104 5.68 6.73 13.68
CA SER A 104 6.58 7.35 12.71
C SER A 104 6.30 8.84 12.51
N PHE A 105 5.06 9.27 12.74
CA PHE A 105 4.66 10.69 12.72
C PHE A 105 4.83 11.42 14.06
N THR A 106 5.20 10.71 15.13
CA THR A 106 5.51 11.32 16.44
C THR A 106 7.00 11.67 16.57
N LYS A 107 7.36 12.57 17.50
CA LYS A 107 8.77 12.96 17.77
C LYS A 107 9.69 11.77 18.11
N ARG A 108 9.14 10.65 18.61
CA ARG A 108 9.87 9.41 18.93
C ARG A 108 10.21 8.57 17.69
N GLY A 109 9.55 8.80 16.55
CA GLY A 109 9.76 8.07 15.30
C GLY A 109 11.09 8.35 14.59
N SER A 110 11.83 9.38 14.99
CA SER A 110 13.07 9.85 14.34
C SER A 110 14.22 8.84 14.32
N LYS A 111 14.16 7.80 15.16
CA LYS A 111 15.16 6.71 15.22
C LYS A 111 14.74 5.42 14.51
N THR A 112 13.54 5.36 13.94
CA THR A 112 13.02 4.15 13.28
C THR A 112 13.65 3.92 11.91
N THR A 113 13.62 2.67 11.42
CA THR A 113 14.04 2.32 10.06
C THR A 113 13.26 3.11 9.01
N ASN A 114 11.97 3.40 9.27
CA ASN A 114 11.14 4.24 8.41
C ASN A 114 11.70 5.67 8.32
N ALA A 115 12.11 6.27 9.44
CA ALA A 115 12.75 7.58 9.43
C ALA A 115 14.10 7.60 8.68
N LYS A 116 14.89 6.52 8.75
CA LYS A 116 16.13 6.38 7.96
C LYS A 116 15.84 6.33 6.46
N VAL A 117 14.80 5.59 6.04
CA VAL A 117 14.38 5.53 4.64
C VAL A 117 13.84 6.89 4.18
N MET A 118 12.99 7.54 4.97
CA MET A 118 12.46 8.87 4.68
C MET A 118 13.55 9.96 4.61
N SER A 119 14.66 9.79 5.35
CA SER A 119 15.82 10.69 5.26
C SER A 119 16.58 10.57 3.94
N ASN A 120 16.54 9.39 3.29
CA ASN A 120 17.14 9.17 1.98
C ASN A 120 16.10 9.40 0.88
N LYS A 121 16.02 10.64 0.39
CA LYS A 121 15.06 11.05 -0.64
C LYS A 121 15.09 10.17 -1.89
N LYS A 122 16.27 9.70 -2.32
CA LYS A 122 16.42 8.85 -3.52
C LYS A 122 15.82 7.46 -3.29
N LEU A 123 16.04 6.88 -2.10
CA LEU A 123 15.48 5.59 -1.73
C LEU A 123 13.96 5.68 -1.49
N MET A 124 13.51 6.71 -0.77
CA MET A 124 12.08 6.95 -0.52
C MET A 124 11.32 7.09 -1.83
N ALA A 125 11.86 7.83 -2.81
CA ALA A 125 11.24 7.98 -4.11
C ALA A 125 11.03 6.62 -4.81
N LYS A 126 11.97 5.67 -4.69
CA LYS A 126 11.81 4.34 -5.30
C LYS A 126 10.74 3.47 -4.63
N LEU A 127 10.32 3.81 -3.41
CA LEU A 127 9.35 3.05 -2.64
C LEU A 127 7.93 3.63 -2.74
N ILE A 128 7.72 4.59 -3.64
CA ILE A 128 6.42 5.22 -3.90
C ILE A 128 5.92 4.76 -5.27
N VAL A 129 4.60 4.54 -5.36
CA VAL A 129 3.91 4.35 -6.63
C VAL A 129 3.53 5.71 -7.21
N TYR A 130 3.83 5.90 -8.49
CA TYR A 130 3.59 7.17 -9.17
C TYR A 130 2.50 7.05 -10.23
N GLY A 131 1.67 8.09 -10.30
CA GLY A 131 0.88 8.36 -11.49
C GLY A 131 1.64 9.30 -12.44
N MET A 132 1.07 9.52 -13.62
CA MET A 132 1.62 10.40 -14.64
C MET A 132 0.77 11.67 -14.75
N SER A 133 1.36 12.84 -14.53
CA SER A 133 0.65 14.10 -14.69
C SER A 133 0.15 14.28 -16.13
N LEU A 134 -1.11 14.69 -16.28
CA LEU A 134 -1.70 14.95 -17.60
C LEU A 134 -1.15 16.24 -18.22
N GLU A 135 -0.72 17.19 -17.40
CA GLU A 135 -0.27 18.51 -17.87
C GLU A 135 1.17 18.48 -18.39
N ASN A 136 2.06 17.77 -17.69
CA ASN A 136 3.50 17.87 -17.93
C ASN A 136 4.22 16.52 -17.93
N ARG A 137 3.49 15.39 -17.91
CA ARG A 137 4.03 14.02 -17.90
C ARG A 137 4.97 13.70 -16.73
N ASN A 138 5.04 14.56 -15.71
CA ASN A 138 5.88 14.31 -14.53
C ASN A 138 5.29 13.22 -13.64
N ALA A 139 6.16 12.58 -12.86
CA ALA A 139 5.77 11.61 -11.86
C ALA A 139 5.06 12.28 -10.67
N VAL A 140 3.82 11.86 -10.40
CA VAL A 140 3.00 12.35 -9.29
C VAL A 140 3.03 11.30 -8.17
N PRO A 141 3.63 11.59 -7.00
CA PRO A 141 3.71 10.64 -5.90
C PRO A 141 2.31 10.38 -5.32
N THR A 142 2.02 9.12 -5.00
CA THR A 142 0.72 8.72 -4.44
C THR A 142 0.85 7.99 -3.11
N LYS A 143 1.24 6.72 -3.14
CA LYS A 143 1.24 5.83 -1.98
C LYS A 143 2.47 4.92 -1.96
N GLY A 144 2.89 4.47 -0.79
CA GLY A 144 4.06 3.61 -0.64
C GLY A 144 3.80 2.17 -1.08
N LEU A 145 4.82 1.50 -1.63
CA LEU A 145 4.77 0.06 -1.95
C LEU A 145 4.41 -0.80 -0.73
N GLY A 146 4.84 -0.39 0.46
CA GLY A 146 4.52 -1.07 1.71
C GLY A 146 3.02 -1.10 2.03
N ASP A 147 2.27 -0.07 1.64
CA ASP A 147 0.83 -0.02 1.87
C ASP A 147 0.10 -1.03 0.98
N PHE A 148 0.50 -1.13 -0.29
CA PHE A 148 -0.05 -2.14 -1.21
C PHE A 148 0.27 -3.56 -0.74
N LEU A 149 1.51 -3.79 -0.29
CA LEU A 149 1.91 -5.07 0.30
C LEU A 149 1.02 -5.41 1.50
N PHE A 150 0.84 -4.45 2.41
CA PHE A 150 0.05 -4.60 3.61
C PHE A 150 -1.41 -4.95 3.31
N TYR A 151 -2.07 -4.17 2.45
CA TYR A 151 -3.45 -4.43 2.04
C TYR A 151 -3.61 -5.79 1.38
N THR A 152 -2.65 -6.19 0.53
CA THR A 152 -2.70 -7.48 -0.15
C THR A 152 -2.59 -8.65 0.84
N ILE A 153 -1.74 -8.52 1.86
CA ILE A 153 -1.63 -9.54 2.91
C ILE A 153 -2.97 -9.70 3.64
N LEU A 154 -3.62 -8.60 4.03
CA LEU A 154 -4.92 -8.64 4.72
C LEU A 154 -6.00 -9.33 3.86
N LEU A 155 -6.15 -8.91 2.59
CA LEU A 155 -7.13 -9.48 1.67
C LEU A 155 -6.88 -10.96 1.40
N SER A 156 -5.60 -11.32 1.21
CA SER A 156 -5.20 -12.71 0.98
C SER A 156 -5.49 -13.59 2.19
N SER A 157 -5.25 -13.09 3.40
CA SER A 157 -5.60 -13.80 4.64
C SER A 157 -7.11 -13.92 4.85
N ILE A 158 -7.92 -12.91 4.50
CA ILE A 158 -9.39 -13.02 4.50
C ILE A 158 -9.85 -14.11 3.54
N TYR A 159 -9.33 -14.12 2.32
CA TYR A 159 -9.72 -15.11 1.32
C TYR A 159 -9.28 -16.52 1.70
N LYS A 160 -8.09 -16.68 2.32
CA LYS A 160 -7.61 -17.95 2.86
C LYS A 160 -8.61 -18.60 3.83
N VAL A 161 -9.23 -17.81 4.71
CA VAL A 161 -10.15 -18.33 5.73
C VAL A 161 -11.55 -18.54 5.16
N SER A 162 -12.04 -17.52 4.45
CA SER A 162 -13.42 -17.54 3.96
C SER A 162 -13.63 -18.46 2.75
N ASN A 163 -12.58 -18.68 1.94
CA ASN A 163 -12.64 -19.31 0.62
C ASN A 163 -13.80 -18.79 -0.25
N ASN A 164 -14.19 -17.52 -0.08
CA ASN A 164 -15.39 -16.97 -0.66
C ASN A 164 -15.12 -15.59 -1.26
N SER A 165 -15.40 -15.46 -2.56
CA SER A 165 -15.18 -14.22 -3.31
C SER A 165 -15.98 -13.01 -2.81
N MET A 166 -17.12 -13.23 -2.14
CA MET A 166 -17.91 -12.14 -1.55
C MET A 166 -17.17 -11.49 -0.37
N TYR A 167 -16.54 -12.29 0.50
CA TYR A 167 -15.75 -11.76 1.62
C TYR A 167 -14.50 -11.04 1.13
N LEU A 168 -13.87 -11.53 0.07
CA LEU A 168 -12.77 -10.83 -0.59
C LEU A 168 -13.23 -9.49 -1.18
N PHE A 169 -14.39 -9.45 -1.84
CA PHE A 169 -14.98 -8.22 -2.38
C PHE A 169 -15.30 -7.22 -1.27
N TYR A 170 -15.92 -7.65 -0.17
CA TYR A 170 -16.16 -6.79 0.99
C TYR A 170 -14.85 -6.24 1.57
N GLY A 171 -13.81 -7.07 1.67
CA GLY A 171 -12.48 -6.63 2.10
C GLY A 171 -11.93 -5.52 1.19
N VAL A 172 -12.03 -5.70 -0.12
CA VAL A 172 -11.61 -4.69 -1.11
C VAL A 172 -12.35 -3.38 -0.91
N CYS A 173 -13.69 -3.43 -0.76
CA CYS A 173 -14.51 -2.25 -0.51
C CYS A 173 -14.12 -1.53 0.79
N LEU A 174 -13.84 -2.27 1.88
CA LEU A 174 -13.46 -1.71 3.17
C LEU A 174 -12.07 -1.06 3.14
N ILE A 175 -11.10 -1.66 2.45
CA ILE A 175 -9.78 -1.04 2.25
C ILE A 175 -9.92 0.25 1.44
N PHE A 176 -10.72 0.23 0.37
CA PHE A 176 -10.96 1.43 -0.43
C PHE A 176 -11.62 2.53 0.40
N LEU A 177 -12.67 2.20 1.16
CA LEU A 177 -13.36 3.13 2.05
C LEU A 177 -12.41 3.74 3.09
N GLY A 178 -11.56 2.92 3.72
CA GLY A 178 -10.56 3.41 4.67
C GLY A 178 -9.55 4.37 4.01
N CYS A 179 -9.17 4.13 2.76
CA CYS A 179 -8.32 5.05 2.00
C CYS A 179 -9.05 6.36 1.66
N VAL A 180 -10.34 6.30 1.32
CA VAL A 180 -11.16 7.49 1.08
C VAL A 180 -11.23 8.37 2.33
N ILE A 181 -11.44 7.78 3.50
CA ILE A 181 -11.43 8.50 4.77
C ILE A 181 -10.07 9.17 5.00
N ASN A 182 -8.96 8.47 4.74
CA ASN A 182 -7.61 9.07 4.84
C ASN A 182 -7.47 10.31 3.93
N TRP A 183 -7.89 10.22 2.67
CA TRP A 183 -7.80 11.34 1.72
C TRP A 183 -8.65 12.53 2.16
N ILE A 184 -9.87 12.29 2.64
CA ILE A 184 -10.76 13.32 3.18
C ILE A 184 -10.07 14.03 4.35
N ILE A 185 -9.51 13.30 5.31
CA ILE A 185 -8.81 13.88 6.46
C ILE A 185 -7.63 14.73 5.99
N VAL A 186 -6.82 14.24 5.06
CA VAL A 186 -5.67 14.98 4.49
C VAL A 186 -6.13 16.30 3.86
N CYS A 187 -7.24 16.32 3.11
CA CYS A 187 -7.82 17.55 2.56
C CYS A 187 -8.14 18.62 3.60
N PHE A 188 -8.46 18.24 4.84
CA PHE A 188 -8.74 19.19 5.93
C PHE A 188 -7.48 19.66 6.66
N ILE A 189 -6.44 18.81 6.75
CA ILE A 189 -5.27 19.09 7.60
C ILE A 189 -4.01 19.50 6.84
N TYR A 190 -3.95 19.34 5.51
CA TYR A 190 -2.71 19.56 4.73
C TYR A 190 -2.13 20.96 4.84
N ASN A 191 -2.96 22.00 5.04
CA ASN A 191 -2.54 23.40 5.17
C ASN A 191 -2.10 23.78 6.59
N LYS A 192 -2.14 22.85 7.56
CA LYS A 192 -1.78 23.17 8.95
C LYS A 192 -0.26 23.13 9.13
N LYS A 193 0.31 24.13 9.81
CA LYS A 193 1.78 24.26 10.03
C LYS A 193 2.42 23.05 10.74
N TRP A 194 1.64 22.32 11.54
CA TRP A 194 2.09 21.14 12.27
C TRP A 194 1.99 19.84 11.46
N TYR A 195 1.34 19.87 10.29
CA TYR A 195 1.15 18.69 9.45
C TYR A 195 2.46 18.25 8.81
N LYS A 196 2.86 17.00 9.06
CA LYS A 196 4.07 16.37 8.51
C LYS A 196 3.78 15.11 7.69
N GLY A 197 2.51 14.71 7.63
CA GLY A 197 2.02 13.49 7.00
C GLY A 197 0.90 12.84 7.83
N PHE A 198 0.32 11.77 7.29
CA PHE A 198 -0.82 11.06 7.88
C PHE A 198 -0.61 9.54 7.78
N PRO A 199 -0.91 8.76 8.85
CA PRO A 199 -0.78 7.31 8.82
C PRO A 199 -1.75 6.71 7.78
N ALA A 200 -1.19 6.08 6.76
CA ALA A 200 -1.95 5.57 5.62
C ALA A 200 -2.54 4.17 5.88
N THR A 201 -2.03 3.43 6.88
CA THR A 201 -2.38 2.03 7.09
C THR A 201 -3.46 1.81 8.15
N PHE A 202 -3.55 2.68 9.16
CA PHE A 202 -4.40 2.49 10.33
C PHE A 202 -5.91 2.44 10.02
N ILE A 203 -6.45 3.44 9.29
CA ILE A 203 -7.89 3.47 9.00
C ILE A 203 -8.32 2.32 8.07
N PRO A 204 -7.59 2.00 6.97
CA PRO A 204 -7.88 0.81 6.17
C PRO A 204 -7.82 -0.49 6.99
N PHE A 205 -6.87 -0.62 7.91
CA PHE A 205 -6.78 -1.80 8.77
C PHE A 205 -8.02 -1.95 9.66
N ILE A 206 -8.38 -0.92 10.42
CA ILE A 206 -9.56 -0.94 11.30
C ILE A 206 -10.84 -1.22 10.50
N SER A 207 -10.94 -0.68 9.29
CA SER A 207 -12.10 -0.92 8.41
C SER A 207 -12.28 -2.40 8.08
N VAL A 208 -11.19 -3.17 8.03
CA VAL A 208 -11.19 -4.60 7.65
C VAL A 208 -11.29 -5.53 8.85
N VAL A 209 -10.91 -5.09 10.07
CA VAL A 209 -10.98 -5.89 11.31
C VAL A 209 -12.35 -6.58 11.53
N PRO A 210 -13.52 -5.96 11.28
CA PRO A 210 -14.80 -6.62 11.45
C PRO A 210 -14.94 -7.92 10.63
N LEU A 211 -14.35 -7.98 9.43
CA LEU A 211 -14.36 -9.21 8.62
C LEU A 211 -13.53 -10.31 9.27
N PHE A 212 -12.37 -9.98 9.83
CA PHE A 212 -11.56 -10.96 10.55
C PHE A 212 -12.30 -11.52 11.76
N VAL A 213 -12.94 -10.65 12.55
CA VAL A 213 -13.74 -11.08 13.72
C VAL A 213 -14.88 -12.01 13.29
N LYS A 214 -15.58 -11.68 12.19
CA LYS A 214 -16.67 -12.51 11.68
C LYS A 214 -16.22 -13.87 11.13
N LEU A 215 -14.97 -13.98 10.66
CA LEU A 215 -14.43 -15.21 10.08
C LEU A 215 -13.76 -16.13 11.10
N ILE A 216 -13.40 -15.60 12.28
CA ILE A 216 -12.77 -16.36 13.37
C ILE A 216 -13.82 -16.90 14.35
N ASN A 217 -14.96 -16.22 14.48
CA ASN A 217 -16.12 -16.64 15.27
C ASN A 217 -17.00 -17.63 14.50
#